data_AF-A0A8T5NU20-F1
#
_entry.id   AF-A0A8T5NU20-F1
#
_cell.length_a   1.000
_cell.length_b   1.000
_cell.length_c   1.000
_cell.angle_alpha   90.00
_cell.angle_beta   90.00
_cell.angle_gamma   90.00
#
_symmetry.space_group_name_H-M   'P 1'
#
loop_
_entity.id
_entity.type
_entity.pdbx_description
1 polymer ?
#
loop_
_entity_poly.entity_id
_entity_poly.type
_entity_poly.pdbx_seq_one_letter_code
_entity_poly.pdbx_strand_id
1 'polypeptide(L)'
;SVKLQAEVDEVNRFVEDCLESSSKEAAYIILSNGGFTALDETNSIDVYARLVPIYYNLGQENVPTKKDLEINVAEYTSYLLEYCLLDLDSFNYEVEQKEFNLDVSIKDEINLKLELPLTITKGNDSEKIEMFYQTLELDMLTPYNEAIEIYNFIKTSPTDAELSEFVSTKDYLFASDRFNEIDVYALKFENMPIEDVDIDDEFVIFPFGIKEKVEEVNVKEISDETLSYILTFPELFDTEEVLVDEFEEPALEEIIDLDNEAEFGGFDVS
;
A
#
# COMPACT_ATOMS: atom_id res chain seq x y z
N SER A 1 33.70 -7.01 -35.58
CA SER A 1 34.28 -8.36 -35.41
C SER A 1 33.18 -9.23 -34.81
N VAL A 2 33.06 -10.51 -35.16
CA VAL A 2 32.00 -11.41 -34.62
C VAL A 2 32.23 -11.74 -33.12
N LYS A 3 33.35 -11.27 -32.54
CA LYS A 3 33.88 -11.71 -31.25
C LYS A 3 33.47 -10.83 -30.05
N LEU A 4 32.76 -9.72 -30.27
CA LEU A 4 32.23 -8.86 -29.19
C LEU A 4 30.69 -8.81 -29.19
N GLN A 5 30.07 -9.16 -30.32
CA GLN A 5 28.60 -9.09 -30.45
C GLN A 5 27.90 -10.03 -29.47
N ALA A 6 28.43 -11.23 -29.25
CA ALA A 6 27.81 -12.19 -28.34
C ALA A 6 27.80 -11.68 -26.88
N GLU A 7 28.89 -11.01 -26.47
CA GLU A 7 29.03 -10.40 -25.15
C GLU A 7 28.14 -9.17 -25.00
N VAL A 8 28.01 -8.36 -26.05
CA VAL A 8 27.07 -7.24 -26.11
C VAL A 8 25.64 -7.73 -25.97
N ASP A 9 25.27 -8.80 -26.69
CA ASP A 9 23.94 -9.40 -26.62
C ASP A 9 23.66 -10.04 -25.24
N GLU A 10 24.69 -10.60 -24.60
CA GLU A 10 24.61 -11.17 -23.24
C GLU A 10 24.38 -10.08 -22.18
N VAL A 11 25.14 -8.98 -22.21
CA VAL A 11 24.92 -7.83 -21.31
C VAL A 11 23.57 -7.17 -21.59
N ASN A 12 23.17 -7.01 -22.85
CA ASN A 12 21.88 -6.43 -23.20
C ASN A 12 20.74 -7.22 -22.57
N ARG A 13 20.73 -8.54 -22.78
CA ARG A 13 19.68 -9.39 -22.20
C ARG A 13 19.67 -9.32 -20.69
N PHE A 14 20.85 -9.34 -20.06
CA PHE A 14 20.95 -9.20 -18.61
C PHE A 14 20.34 -7.89 -18.10
N VAL A 15 20.63 -6.76 -18.76
CA VAL A 15 20.05 -5.46 -18.37
C VAL A 15 18.55 -5.40 -18.64
N GLU A 16 18.09 -5.95 -19.77
CA GLU A 16 16.67 -6.05 -20.11
C GLU A 16 15.92 -6.90 -19.07
N ASP A 17 16.46 -8.06 -18.69
CA ASP A 17 15.91 -8.94 -17.66
C ASP A 17 15.85 -8.22 -16.30
N CYS A 18 16.94 -7.55 -15.90
CA CYS A 18 16.98 -6.74 -14.67
C CYS A 18 15.95 -5.60 -14.68
N LEU A 19 15.82 -4.90 -15.81
CA LEU A 19 14.85 -3.82 -15.95
C LEU A 19 13.43 -4.38 -15.87
N GLU A 20 13.13 -5.47 -16.58
CA GLU A 20 11.82 -6.10 -16.56
C GLU A 20 11.43 -6.58 -15.16
N SER A 21 12.29 -7.36 -14.48
CA SER A 21 11.99 -7.91 -13.16
C SER A 21 11.82 -6.81 -12.10
N SER A 22 12.77 -5.88 -12.03
CA SER A 22 12.75 -4.77 -11.06
C SER A 22 11.52 -3.90 -11.24
N SER A 23 11.12 -3.67 -12.50
CA SER A 23 9.97 -2.81 -12.81
C SER A 23 8.64 -3.48 -12.51
N LYS A 24 8.52 -4.79 -12.77
CA LYS A 24 7.34 -5.56 -12.41
C LYS A 24 7.16 -5.60 -10.90
N GLU A 25 8.20 -5.99 -10.16
CA GLU A 25 8.18 -6.00 -8.70
C GLU A 25 7.83 -4.63 -8.14
N ALA A 26 8.44 -3.57 -8.67
CA ALA A 26 8.13 -2.22 -8.24
C ALA A 26 6.65 -1.85 -8.47
N ALA A 27 6.13 -2.08 -9.68
CA ALA A 27 4.73 -1.79 -9.99
C ALA A 27 3.76 -2.54 -9.06
N TYR A 28 4.04 -3.80 -8.73
CA TYR A 28 3.23 -4.57 -7.79
C TYR A 28 3.25 -3.99 -6.38
N ILE A 29 4.44 -3.69 -5.84
CA ILE A 29 4.55 -3.09 -4.51
C ILE A 29 3.86 -1.73 -4.45
N ILE A 30 4.01 -0.89 -5.48
CA ILE A 30 3.31 0.39 -5.58
C ILE A 30 1.79 0.19 -5.56
N LEU A 31 1.25 -0.76 -6.34
CA LEU A 31 -0.18 -1.06 -6.32
C LEU A 31 -0.66 -1.57 -4.96
N SER A 32 0.07 -2.51 -4.35
CA SER A 32 -0.24 -3.08 -3.04
C SER A 32 -0.18 -2.04 -1.91
N ASN A 33 0.64 -1.01 -2.06
CA ASN A 33 0.72 0.12 -1.15
C ASN A 33 -0.27 1.24 -1.51
N GLY A 34 -1.29 0.98 -2.32
CA GLY A 34 -2.29 1.98 -2.72
C GLY A 34 -1.71 3.15 -3.51
N GLY A 35 -0.61 2.93 -4.23
CA GLY A 35 0.04 3.94 -5.07
C GLY A 35 1.25 4.63 -4.43
N PHE A 36 1.65 4.28 -3.21
CA PHE A 36 2.79 4.87 -2.50
C PHE A 36 4.07 4.02 -2.60
N THR A 37 5.24 4.66 -2.71
CA THR A 37 6.55 3.99 -2.64
C THR A 37 6.77 3.28 -1.31
N ALA A 38 6.47 3.98 -0.22
CA ALA A 38 6.61 3.47 1.13
C ALA A 38 5.44 3.97 1.98
N LEU A 39 5.04 3.13 2.93
CA LEU A 39 4.05 3.45 3.94
C LEU A 39 4.76 3.84 5.24
N ASP A 40 4.31 4.92 5.86
CA ASP A 40 4.77 5.42 7.15
C ASP A 40 3.59 5.93 7.99
N GLU A 41 3.86 6.39 9.21
CA GLU A 41 2.82 6.86 10.14
C GLU A 41 2.01 8.07 9.63
N THR A 42 2.48 8.77 8.59
CA THR A 42 1.83 9.97 8.05
C THR A 42 0.86 9.65 6.91
N ASN A 43 1.13 8.58 6.15
CA ASN A 43 0.32 8.19 4.99
C ASN A 43 -0.35 6.81 5.14
N SER A 44 -0.23 6.16 6.31
CA SER A 44 -0.83 4.85 6.56
C SER A 44 -1.36 4.68 8.00
N ILE A 45 -2.15 3.65 8.21
CA ILE A 45 -2.57 3.15 9.53
C ILE A 45 -2.16 1.68 9.66
N ASP A 46 -1.71 1.29 10.86
CA ASP A 46 -1.52 -0.10 11.23
C ASP A 46 -2.87 -0.77 11.52
N VAL A 47 -3.23 -1.77 10.71
CA VAL A 47 -4.41 -2.63 10.85
C VAL A 47 -3.89 -4.05 10.98
N TYR A 48 -3.95 -4.61 12.19
CA TYR A 48 -3.46 -5.97 12.50
C TYR A 48 -2.00 -6.21 12.06
N ALA A 49 -1.08 -5.30 12.38
CA ALA A 49 0.33 -5.34 12.01
C ALA A 49 0.59 -5.24 10.49
N ARG A 50 -0.38 -4.74 9.72
CA ARG A 50 -0.24 -4.40 8.30
C ARG A 50 -0.51 -2.91 8.11
N LEU A 51 0.37 -2.22 7.41
CA LEU A 51 0.16 -0.82 7.06
C LEU A 51 -0.82 -0.72 5.88
N VAL A 52 -1.88 0.06 6.07
CA VAL A 52 -2.91 0.36 5.08
C VAL A 52 -2.78 1.84 4.71
N PRO A 53 -2.60 2.20 3.43
CA PRO A 53 -2.48 3.59 3.01
C PRO A 53 -3.77 4.37 3.28
N ILE A 54 -3.66 5.65 3.64
CA ILE A 54 -4.81 6.51 3.93
C ILE A 54 -4.99 7.53 2.82
N TYR A 55 -6.09 7.45 2.10
CA TYR A 55 -6.43 8.36 1.01
C TYR A 55 -7.04 9.67 1.50
N TYR A 56 -7.67 9.62 2.67
CA TYR A 56 -8.30 10.78 3.28
C TYR A 56 -8.15 10.75 4.79
N ASN A 57 -7.64 11.84 5.35
CA ASN A 57 -7.45 11.99 6.78
C ASN A 57 -7.88 13.38 7.24
N LEU A 58 -9.00 13.48 7.98
CA LEU A 58 -9.43 14.72 8.66
C LEU A 58 -9.47 15.96 7.74
N GLY A 59 -9.94 15.80 6.51
CA GLY A 59 -10.03 16.89 5.53
C GLY A 59 -8.81 17.04 4.61
N GLN A 60 -7.78 16.22 4.78
CA GLN A 60 -6.63 16.16 3.88
C GLN A 60 -6.77 15.00 2.91
N GLU A 61 -6.64 15.30 1.62
CA GLU A 61 -6.61 14.30 0.54
C GLU A 61 -5.16 13.92 0.27
N ASN A 62 -4.89 12.63 0.34
CA ASN A 62 -3.54 12.05 0.16
C ASN A 62 -3.51 11.07 -1.02
N VAL A 63 -4.55 11.01 -1.84
CA VAL A 63 -4.61 10.14 -3.02
C VAL A 63 -3.43 10.48 -3.96
N PRO A 64 -2.53 9.53 -4.24
CA PRO A 64 -1.45 9.74 -5.20
C PRO A 64 -2.03 10.11 -6.56
N THR A 65 -1.44 11.07 -7.27
CA THR A 65 -1.81 11.35 -8.66
C THR A 65 -1.17 10.32 -9.60
N LYS A 66 -1.64 10.23 -10.84
CA LYS A 66 -0.95 9.45 -11.89
C LYS A 66 0.54 9.82 -12.01
N LYS A 67 0.89 11.10 -11.86
CA LYS A 67 2.29 11.54 -11.93
C LYS A 67 3.09 11.01 -10.75
N ASP A 68 2.48 10.97 -9.57
CA ASP A 68 3.08 10.37 -8.38
C ASP A 68 3.28 8.86 -8.57
N LEU A 69 2.32 8.15 -9.17
CA LEU A 69 2.51 6.73 -9.53
C LEU A 69 3.72 6.52 -10.46
N GLU A 70 3.85 7.32 -11.52
CA GLU A 70 5.01 7.24 -12.44
C GLU A 70 6.33 7.49 -11.70
N ILE A 71 6.37 8.46 -10.80
CA ILE A 71 7.56 8.79 -9.99
C ILE A 71 7.87 7.63 -9.03
N ASN A 72 6.87 7.14 -8.31
CA ASN A 72 7.02 6.08 -7.32
C ASN A 72 7.50 4.77 -7.96
N VAL A 73 6.96 4.40 -9.13
CA VAL A 73 7.46 3.25 -9.90
C VAL A 73 8.89 3.48 -10.35
N ALA A 74 9.24 4.67 -10.86
CA ALA A 74 10.60 4.97 -11.30
C ALA A 74 11.62 4.92 -10.15
N GLU A 75 11.29 5.50 -8.99
CA GLU A 75 12.14 5.51 -7.80
C GLU A 75 12.38 4.10 -7.28
N TYR A 76 11.31 3.31 -7.12
CA TYR A 76 11.43 1.98 -6.55
C TYR A 76 12.06 0.98 -7.53
N THR A 77 11.78 1.11 -8.83
CA THR A 77 12.51 0.36 -9.87
C THR A 77 13.99 0.70 -9.85
N SER A 78 14.35 1.98 -9.73
CA SER A 78 15.77 2.40 -9.69
C SER A 78 16.50 1.81 -8.48
N TYR A 79 15.84 1.75 -7.32
CA TYR A 79 16.36 1.11 -6.12
C TYR A 79 16.65 -0.38 -6.36
N LEU A 80 15.68 -1.14 -6.89
CA LEU A 80 15.85 -2.57 -7.19
C LEU A 80 16.90 -2.82 -8.29
N LEU A 81 16.90 -1.97 -9.32
CA LEU A 81 17.83 -2.06 -10.44
C LEU A 81 19.28 -1.85 -10.00
N GLU A 82 19.54 -0.97 -9.02
CA GLU A 82 20.88 -0.79 -8.45
C GLU A 82 21.44 -2.10 -7.89
N TYR A 83 20.62 -2.91 -7.21
CA TYR A 83 21.03 -4.22 -6.71
C TYR A 83 21.17 -5.24 -7.84
N CYS A 84 20.25 -5.26 -8.80
CA CYS A 84 20.29 -6.21 -9.91
C CYS A 84 21.56 -6.01 -10.76
N LEU A 85 21.92 -4.76 -11.05
CA LEU A 85 23.10 -4.44 -11.87
C LEU A 85 24.44 -4.72 -11.18
N LEU A 86 24.48 -5.03 -9.87
CA LEU A 86 25.72 -5.41 -9.19
C LEU A 86 26.38 -6.66 -9.81
N ASP A 87 25.59 -7.52 -10.46
CA ASP A 87 26.09 -8.75 -11.10
C ASP A 87 26.74 -8.50 -12.47
N LEU A 88 26.77 -7.26 -12.99
CA LEU A 88 27.54 -6.91 -14.20
C LEU A 88 29.04 -7.21 -14.04
N ASP A 89 29.58 -7.14 -12.83
CA ASP A 89 30.98 -7.46 -12.56
C ASP A 89 31.30 -8.97 -12.67
N SER A 90 30.27 -9.83 -12.81
CA SER A 90 30.43 -11.28 -12.90
C SER A 90 30.83 -11.77 -14.29
N PHE A 91 30.71 -10.94 -15.33
CA PHE A 91 31.06 -11.30 -16.70
C PHE A 91 32.57 -11.52 -16.88
N ASN A 92 32.95 -12.36 -17.85
CA ASN A 92 34.37 -12.65 -18.14
C ASN A 92 35.09 -11.59 -18.99
N TYR A 93 34.54 -10.37 -19.03
CA TYR A 93 35.01 -9.20 -19.76
C TYR A 93 34.68 -7.93 -18.96
N GLU A 94 35.28 -6.81 -19.34
CA GLU A 94 35.13 -5.55 -18.61
C GLU A 94 33.85 -4.84 -19.05
N VAL A 95 33.00 -4.49 -18.08
CA VAL A 95 31.80 -3.68 -18.28
C VAL A 95 31.93 -2.43 -17.43
N GLU A 96 32.18 -1.29 -18.07
CA GLU A 96 32.18 0.00 -17.37
C GLU A 96 30.77 0.57 -17.41
N GLN A 97 30.16 0.74 -16.23
CA GLN A 97 28.88 1.43 -16.07
C GLN A 97 29.06 2.88 -15.61
N LYS A 98 28.11 3.73 -16.00
CA LYS A 98 27.95 5.10 -15.46
C LYS A 98 26.63 5.21 -14.71
N GLU A 99 26.42 6.35 -14.06
CA GLU A 99 25.13 6.72 -13.48
C GLU A 99 24.02 6.59 -14.53
N PHE A 100 22.88 6.06 -14.10
CA PHE A 100 21.72 5.85 -14.94
C PHE A 100 20.56 6.76 -14.55
N ASN A 101 19.63 6.95 -15.49
CA ASN A 101 18.36 7.62 -15.26
C ASN A 101 17.22 6.75 -15.80
N LEU A 102 16.12 6.66 -15.05
CA LEU A 102 14.94 5.90 -15.44
C LEU A 102 13.74 6.81 -15.58
N ASP A 103 13.17 6.86 -16.78
CA ASP A 103 11.90 7.52 -17.04
C ASP A 103 10.78 6.47 -17.13
N VAL A 104 9.68 6.69 -16.41
CA VAL A 104 8.48 5.85 -16.45
C VAL A 104 7.29 6.67 -16.96
N SER A 105 6.50 6.06 -17.85
CA SER A 105 5.19 6.59 -18.26
C SER A 105 4.14 5.49 -18.21
N ILE A 106 3.05 5.77 -17.50
CA ILE A 106 1.95 4.82 -17.32
C ILE A 106 0.81 5.23 -18.25
N LYS A 107 0.31 4.32 -19.08
CA LYS A 107 -0.92 4.48 -19.86
C LYS A 107 -1.76 3.21 -19.67
N ASP A 108 -2.14 2.55 -20.75
CA ASP A 108 -2.73 1.20 -20.68
C ASP A 108 -1.66 0.15 -20.32
N GLU A 109 -0.38 0.49 -20.52
CA GLU A 109 0.82 -0.29 -20.21
C GLU A 109 1.86 0.62 -19.52
N ILE A 110 2.86 0.02 -18.88
CA ILE A 110 3.97 0.76 -18.27
C ILE A 110 5.13 0.82 -19.25
N ASN A 111 5.49 2.01 -19.70
CA ASN A 111 6.61 2.23 -20.59
C ASN A 111 7.81 2.75 -19.79
N LEU A 112 8.94 2.07 -19.93
CA LEU A 112 10.20 2.39 -19.26
C LEU A 112 11.26 2.76 -20.27
N LYS A 113 12.02 3.81 -19.95
CA LYS A 113 13.18 4.25 -20.70
C LYS A 113 14.35 4.41 -19.74
N LEU A 114 15.32 3.50 -19.83
CA LEU A 114 16.52 3.49 -19.01
C LEU A 114 17.69 4.05 -19.82
N GLU A 115 18.23 5.18 -19.38
CA GLU A 115 19.48 5.73 -19.88
C GLU A 115 20.62 5.16 -19.03
N LEU A 116 21.26 4.09 -19.49
CA LEU A 116 22.36 3.42 -18.80
C LEU A 116 23.56 3.31 -19.76
N PRO A 117 24.48 4.29 -19.77
CA PRO A 117 25.66 4.25 -20.61
C PRO A 117 26.64 3.16 -20.16
N LEU A 118 26.72 2.07 -20.92
CA LEU A 118 27.64 0.96 -20.73
C LEU A 118 28.75 0.98 -21.79
N THR A 119 29.97 0.65 -21.38
CA THR A 119 31.08 0.35 -22.29
C THR A 119 31.56 -1.07 -22.03
N ILE A 120 31.45 -1.94 -23.03
CA ILE A 120 31.82 -3.36 -22.94
C ILE A 120 33.15 -3.55 -23.67
N THR A 121 34.15 -4.11 -23.01
CA THR A 121 35.50 -4.26 -23.56
C THR A 121 35.99 -5.71 -23.45
N LYS A 122 36.40 -6.29 -24.59
CA LYS A 122 37.00 -7.63 -24.66
C LYS A 122 38.25 -7.64 -25.53
N GLY A 123 39.42 -7.64 -24.88
CA GLY A 123 40.70 -7.55 -25.58
C GLY A 123 40.94 -6.14 -26.13
N ASN A 124 40.92 -5.98 -27.46
CA ASN A 124 41.10 -4.68 -28.14
C ASN A 124 39.79 -4.12 -28.74
N ASP A 125 38.71 -4.89 -28.66
CA ASP A 125 37.40 -4.48 -29.18
C ASP A 125 36.60 -3.86 -28.02
N SER A 126 35.86 -2.78 -28.31
CA SER A 126 35.00 -2.07 -27.36
C SER A 126 33.71 -1.61 -28.05
N GLU A 127 32.58 -1.75 -27.37
CA GLU A 127 31.25 -1.36 -27.85
C GLU A 127 30.53 -0.55 -26.77
N LYS A 128 29.61 0.33 -27.17
CA LYS A 128 28.81 1.16 -26.26
C LYS A 128 27.33 0.90 -26.44
N ILE A 129 26.63 0.92 -25.31
CA ILE A 129 25.18 0.81 -25.22
C ILE A 129 24.72 1.96 -24.34
N GLU A 130 23.69 2.70 -24.76
CA GLU A 130 23.31 3.94 -24.06
C GLU A 130 21.89 3.91 -23.51
N MET A 131 20.99 3.14 -24.12
CA MET A 131 19.57 3.16 -23.79
C MET A 131 18.95 1.77 -23.88
N PHE A 132 18.04 1.52 -22.95
CA PHE A 132 17.19 0.33 -22.89
C PHE A 132 15.74 0.78 -22.79
N TYR A 133 14.85 -0.02 -23.39
CA TYR A 133 13.42 0.25 -23.43
C TYR A 133 12.68 -1.01 -23.03
N GLN A 134 11.72 -0.87 -22.12
CA GLN A 134 10.88 -1.97 -21.69
C GLN A 134 9.42 -1.50 -21.67
N THR A 135 8.52 -2.40 -22.05
CA THR A 135 7.08 -2.21 -21.91
C THR A 135 6.54 -3.35 -21.07
N LEU A 136 5.86 -3.03 -19.96
CA LEU A 136 5.18 -4.02 -19.15
C LEU A 136 3.70 -4.03 -19.49
N GLU A 137 3.19 -5.19 -19.87
CA GLU A 137 1.77 -5.47 -20.07
C GLU A 137 1.05 -5.62 -18.70
N LEU A 138 1.13 -4.60 -17.86
CA LEU A 138 0.50 -4.53 -16.55
C LEU A 138 -0.44 -3.32 -16.48
N ASP A 139 -1.72 -3.59 -16.22
CA ASP A 139 -2.74 -2.55 -16.07
C ASP A 139 -2.76 -1.99 -14.64
N MET A 140 -1.93 -0.98 -14.39
CA MET A 140 -1.94 -0.25 -13.12
C MET A 140 -3.08 0.77 -13.00
N LEU A 141 -3.65 1.24 -14.12
CA LEU A 141 -4.60 2.35 -14.08
C LEU A 141 -6.01 1.88 -13.73
N THR A 142 -6.43 0.69 -14.14
CA THR A 142 -7.74 0.15 -13.74
C THR A 142 -7.90 0.06 -12.22
N PRO A 143 -7.06 -0.65 -11.45
CA PRO A 143 -7.23 -0.75 -9.99
C PRO A 143 -7.17 0.62 -9.30
N TYR A 144 -6.26 1.48 -9.74
CA TYR A 144 -6.10 2.83 -9.22
C TYR A 144 -7.34 3.70 -9.48
N ASN A 145 -7.87 3.69 -10.70
CA ASN A 145 -9.04 4.49 -11.05
C ASN A 145 -10.29 4.00 -10.30
N GLU A 146 -10.44 2.69 -10.12
CA GLU A 146 -11.54 2.12 -9.32
C GLU A 146 -11.43 2.53 -7.84
N ALA A 147 -10.24 2.49 -7.25
CA ALA A 147 -10.02 2.98 -5.89
C ALA A 147 -10.36 4.48 -5.76
N ILE A 148 -9.98 5.30 -6.76
CA ILE A 148 -10.36 6.71 -6.82
C ILE A 148 -11.86 6.89 -6.97
N GLU A 149 -12.54 6.07 -7.77
CA GLU A 149 -13.98 6.15 -7.96
C GLU A 149 -14.71 5.85 -6.65
N ILE A 150 -14.32 4.77 -5.95
CA ILE A 150 -14.87 4.42 -4.64
C ILE A 150 -14.58 5.53 -3.61
N TYR A 151 -13.35 6.04 -3.56
CA TYR A 151 -12.99 7.15 -2.68
C TYR A 151 -13.88 8.37 -2.93
N ASN A 152 -14.05 8.78 -4.20
CA ASN A 152 -14.91 9.90 -4.56
C ASN A 152 -16.39 9.63 -4.24
N PHE A 153 -16.84 8.38 -4.44
CA PHE A 153 -18.18 7.95 -4.08
C PHE A 153 -18.43 8.15 -2.59
N ILE A 154 -17.59 7.56 -1.72
CA ILE A 154 -17.69 7.65 -0.26
C ILE A 154 -17.67 9.10 0.22
N LYS A 155 -16.78 9.92 -0.34
CA LYS A 155 -16.66 11.35 -0.01
C LYS A 155 -17.94 12.16 -0.25
N THR A 156 -18.84 11.69 -1.11
CA THR A 156 -20.12 12.38 -1.41
C THR A 156 -21.27 11.99 -0.47
N SER A 157 -20.98 11.29 0.62
CA SER A 157 -21.92 10.82 1.65
C SER A 157 -22.97 9.81 1.19
N PRO A 158 -22.57 8.67 0.59
CA PRO A 158 -23.44 7.52 0.43
C PRO A 158 -23.53 6.74 1.74
N THR A 159 -24.71 6.21 2.02
CA THR A 159 -24.92 5.17 3.03
C THR A 159 -24.19 3.89 2.63
N ASP A 160 -23.89 3.01 3.60
CA ASP A 160 -23.27 1.70 3.32
C ASP A 160 -24.05 0.88 2.27
N ALA A 161 -25.38 1.02 2.25
CA ALA A 161 -26.25 0.38 1.26
C ALA A 161 -25.97 0.86 -0.17
N GLU A 162 -25.73 2.16 -0.36
CA GLU A 162 -25.40 2.75 -1.65
C GLU A 162 -24.00 2.33 -2.11
N LEU A 163 -23.05 2.20 -1.18
CA LEU A 163 -21.71 1.67 -1.49
C LEU A 163 -21.78 0.20 -1.92
N SER A 164 -22.54 -0.62 -1.21
CA SER A 164 -22.74 -2.03 -1.56
C SER A 164 -23.39 -2.19 -2.94
N GLU A 165 -24.40 -1.39 -3.26
CA GLU A 165 -25.02 -1.39 -4.59
C GLU A 165 -24.02 -0.97 -5.66
N PHE A 166 -23.25 0.10 -5.43
CA PHE A 166 -22.24 0.59 -6.36
C PHE A 166 -21.20 -0.49 -6.69
N VAL A 167 -20.57 -1.09 -5.67
CA VAL A 167 -19.51 -2.11 -5.88
C VAL A 167 -20.06 -3.42 -6.44
N SER A 168 -21.34 -3.75 -6.23
CA SER A 168 -21.95 -4.96 -6.79
C SER A 168 -22.04 -4.98 -8.33
N THR A 169 -21.89 -3.81 -8.96
CA THR A 169 -21.89 -3.66 -10.42
C THR A 169 -20.52 -3.84 -11.07
N LYS A 170 -19.49 -4.11 -10.26
CA LYS A 170 -18.09 -4.07 -10.67
C LYS A 170 -17.50 -5.48 -10.79
N ASP A 171 -16.50 -5.61 -11.66
CA ASP A 171 -15.83 -6.88 -11.96
C ASP A 171 -14.58 -7.11 -11.07
N TYR A 172 -14.71 -6.86 -9.77
CA TYR A 172 -13.68 -7.13 -8.76
C TYR A 172 -14.30 -7.54 -7.43
N LEU A 173 -13.52 -8.20 -6.59
CA LEU A 173 -13.91 -8.50 -5.21
C LEU A 173 -13.66 -7.27 -4.33
N PHE A 174 -14.66 -6.90 -3.54
CA PHE A 174 -14.62 -5.75 -2.65
C PHE A 174 -14.79 -6.23 -1.21
N ALA A 175 -13.92 -5.73 -0.32
CA ALA A 175 -14.06 -5.90 1.12
C ALA A 175 -13.93 -4.53 1.81
N SER A 176 -14.66 -4.38 2.91
CA SER A 176 -14.58 -3.21 3.78
C SER A 176 -14.64 -3.64 5.23
N ASP A 177 -13.86 -2.99 6.09
CA ASP A 177 -13.89 -3.18 7.54
C ASP A 177 -13.64 -1.84 8.26
N ARG A 178 -13.98 -1.76 9.55
CA ARG A 178 -13.79 -0.54 10.35
C ARG A 178 -12.79 -0.79 11.48
N PHE A 179 -11.70 -0.05 11.47
CA PHE A 179 -10.62 -0.15 12.45
C PHE A 179 -10.33 1.21 13.09
N ASN A 180 -10.48 1.33 14.42
CA ASN A 180 -10.21 2.57 15.17
C ASN A 180 -10.82 3.83 14.53
N GLU A 181 -12.11 3.75 14.18
CA GLU A 181 -12.88 4.82 13.53
C GLU A 181 -12.48 5.11 12.06
N ILE A 182 -11.61 4.30 11.45
CA ILE A 182 -11.22 4.39 10.05
C ILE A 182 -11.92 3.27 9.28
N ASP A 183 -12.59 3.62 8.19
CA ASP A 183 -13.09 2.63 7.25
C ASP A 183 -11.97 2.26 6.28
N VAL A 184 -11.68 0.98 6.20
CA VAL A 184 -10.63 0.37 5.39
C VAL A 184 -11.29 -0.41 4.27
N TYR A 185 -10.81 -0.20 3.05
CA TYR A 185 -11.33 -0.82 1.84
C TYR A 185 -10.22 -1.61 1.16
N ALA A 186 -10.57 -2.75 0.56
CA ALA A 186 -9.66 -3.58 -0.18
C ALA A 186 -10.32 -4.05 -1.48
N LEU A 187 -9.62 -3.86 -2.60
CA LEU A 187 -10.03 -4.30 -3.92
C LEU A 187 -9.17 -5.47 -4.36
N LYS A 188 -9.79 -6.53 -4.87
CA LYS A 188 -9.11 -7.71 -5.40
C LYS A 188 -9.54 -7.98 -6.84
N PHE A 189 -8.56 -7.96 -7.75
CA PHE A 189 -8.76 -8.13 -9.19
C PHE A 189 -8.32 -9.53 -9.65
N GLU A 190 -9.22 -10.29 -10.29
CA GLU A 190 -8.94 -11.67 -10.74
C GLU A 190 -7.99 -11.75 -11.95
N ASN A 191 -7.91 -10.67 -12.74
CA ASN A 191 -7.17 -10.65 -14.01
C ASN A 191 -5.79 -9.98 -13.92
N MET A 192 -5.22 -9.83 -12.72
CA MET A 192 -3.88 -9.28 -12.54
C MET A 192 -2.91 -10.43 -12.21
N PRO A 193 -2.28 -11.05 -13.21
CA PRO A 193 -1.46 -12.23 -13.01
C PRO A 193 -0.21 -11.90 -12.20
N ILE A 194 -0.11 -12.39 -10.96
CA ILE A 194 1.14 -12.44 -10.21
C ILE A 194 1.90 -13.68 -10.69
N GLU A 195 2.35 -13.64 -11.94
CA GLU A 195 3.35 -14.58 -12.42
C GLU A 195 4.72 -14.02 -11.98
N ASP A 196 5.46 -14.80 -11.18
CA ASP A 196 6.88 -14.62 -10.84
C ASP A 196 7.27 -13.66 -9.70
N VAL A 197 6.33 -13.12 -8.91
CA VAL A 197 6.70 -12.50 -7.62
C VAL A 197 6.46 -13.52 -6.50
N ASP A 198 7.48 -13.80 -5.70
CA ASP A 198 7.47 -14.69 -4.52
C ASP A 198 6.64 -14.07 -3.36
N ILE A 199 5.48 -13.51 -3.68
CA ILE A 199 4.46 -13.09 -2.74
C ILE A 199 3.48 -14.25 -2.72
N ASP A 200 3.31 -14.93 -1.58
CA ASP A 200 2.41 -16.08 -1.39
C ASP A 200 0.91 -15.77 -1.67
N ASP A 201 0.59 -14.57 -2.16
CA ASP A 201 -0.75 -14.12 -2.48
C ASP A 201 -0.93 -14.07 -4.01
N GLU A 202 -1.79 -14.93 -4.57
CA GLU A 202 -2.14 -14.98 -6.01
C GLU A 202 -2.92 -13.75 -6.51
N PHE A 203 -3.02 -12.67 -5.72
CA PHE A 203 -3.90 -11.55 -5.98
C PHE A 203 -3.27 -10.20 -5.62
N VAL A 204 -3.52 -9.18 -6.47
CA VAL A 204 -3.21 -7.79 -6.11
C VAL A 204 -4.35 -7.24 -5.26
N ILE A 205 -4.03 -6.92 -4.01
CA ILE A 205 -4.92 -6.23 -3.10
C ILE A 205 -4.58 -4.74 -3.18
N PHE A 206 -5.55 -3.89 -3.50
CA PHE A 206 -5.39 -2.44 -3.45
C PHE A 206 -6.11 -1.91 -2.20
N PRO A 207 -5.41 -1.76 -1.06
CA PRO A 207 -6.00 -1.26 0.16
C PRO A 207 -6.03 0.27 0.17
N PHE A 208 -7.04 0.87 0.79
CA PHE A 208 -7.02 2.29 1.19
C PHE A 208 -7.97 2.56 2.37
N GLY A 209 -7.60 3.52 3.21
CA GLY A 209 -8.37 3.96 4.36
C GLY A 209 -8.93 5.38 4.22
N ILE A 210 -10.10 5.62 4.81
CA ILE A 210 -10.74 6.92 4.92
C ILE A 210 -11.01 7.19 6.40
N LYS A 211 -10.39 8.24 6.94
CA LYS A 211 -10.64 8.74 8.29
C LYS A 211 -11.50 10.00 8.22
N GLU A 212 -12.80 9.83 8.35
CA GLU A 212 -13.71 10.96 8.49
C GLU A 212 -13.58 11.59 9.88
N LYS A 213 -13.82 12.90 9.94
CA LYS A 213 -13.96 13.57 11.22
C LYS A 213 -15.32 13.17 11.77
N VAL A 214 -15.33 12.44 12.89
CA VAL A 214 -16.56 12.16 13.64
C VAL A 214 -17.19 13.51 14.00
N GLU A 215 -18.20 13.95 13.25
CA GLU A 215 -19.21 14.82 13.86
C GLU A 215 -19.80 14.01 14.99
N GLU A 216 -19.91 14.56 16.21
CA GLU A 216 -20.47 13.85 17.36
C GLU A 216 -21.87 13.31 17.02
N VAL A 217 -21.94 12.08 16.52
CA VAL A 217 -23.19 11.38 16.31
C VAL A 217 -23.61 10.89 17.69
N ASN A 218 -24.74 11.40 18.16
CA ASN A 218 -25.40 10.89 19.36
C ASN A 218 -25.86 9.45 19.09
N VAL A 219 -24.99 8.47 19.34
CA VAL A 219 -25.25 7.05 19.05
C VAL A 219 -26.33 6.55 20.01
N LYS A 220 -27.51 6.23 19.46
CA LYS A 220 -28.54 5.43 20.11
C LYS A 220 -28.48 4.02 19.52
N GLU A 221 -28.00 3.08 20.34
CA GLU A 221 -28.08 1.61 20.25
C GLU A 221 -27.81 0.92 18.90
N ILE A 222 -26.72 0.14 18.86
CA ILE A 222 -26.42 -0.84 17.82
C ILE A 222 -27.26 -2.10 18.11
N SER A 223 -27.96 -2.63 17.09
CA SER A 223 -28.84 -3.79 17.22
C SER A 223 -28.08 -5.12 17.16
N ASP A 224 -28.57 -6.11 17.92
CA ASP A 224 -28.03 -7.47 18.07
C ASP A 224 -27.79 -8.26 16.76
N GLU A 225 -28.38 -7.84 15.63
CA GLU A 225 -28.15 -8.47 14.31
C GLU A 225 -26.70 -8.31 13.81
N THR A 226 -26.02 -7.22 14.14
CA THR A 226 -24.63 -6.96 13.69
C THR A 226 -23.63 -7.90 14.37
N LEU A 227 -23.90 -8.32 15.61
CA LEU A 227 -23.06 -9.27 16.35
C LEU A 227 -23.16 -10.70 15.79
N SER A 228 -24.28 -11.06 15.15
CA SER A 228 -24.48 -12.39 14.59
C SER A 228 -23.65 -12.65 13.33
N TYR A 229 -23.32 -11.61 12.56
CA TYR A 229 -22.62 -11.77 11.27
C TYR A 229 -21.11 -12.01 11.47
N ILE A 230 -20.52 -11.34 12.47
CA ILE A 230 -19.10 -11.44 12.85
C ILE A 230 -18.71 -12.87 13.27
N LEU A 231 -19.64 -13.64 13.82
CA LEU A 231 -19.38 -15.02 14.25
C LEU A 231 -19.40 -16.05 13.11
N THR A 232 -19.67 -15.65 11.87
CA THR A 232 -19.92 -16.57 10.75
C THR A 232 -18.67 -16.90 9.91
N PHE A 233 -17.58 -16.13 10.02
CA PHE A 233 -16.34 -16.34 9.23
C PHE A 233 -15.05 -16.28 10.06
N PRO A 234 -14.85 -17.21 11.01
CA PRO A 234 -13.64 -17.24 11.84
C PRO A 234 -12.36 -17.64 11.08
N GLU A 235 -12.49 -18.26 9.91
CA GLU A 235 -11.35 -18.80 9.13
C GLU A 235 -10.52 -17.73 8.41
N LEU A 236 -10.99 -16.47 8.37
CA LEU A 236 -10.24 -15.34 7.81
C LEU A 236 -9.28 -14.68 8.82
N PHE A 237 -9.31 -15.12 10.09
CA PHE A 237 -8.52 -14.53 11.16
C PHE A 237 -7.81 -15.65 11.93
N ASP A 238 -6.53 -15.85 11.61
CA ASP A 238 -5.67 -16.76 12.35
C ASP A 238 -5.48 -16.21 13.77
N THR A 239 -6.27 -16.74 14.71
CA THR A 239 -6.28 -16.32 16.12
C THR A 239 -5.66 -17.42 16.97
N GLU A 240 -4.38 -17.69 16.75
CA GLU A 240 -3.57 -18.33 17.80
C GLU A 240 -3.10 -17.27 18.81
N GLU A 241 -3.59 -17.43 20.04
CA GLU A 241 -3.15 -16.81 21.30
C GLU A 241 -3.48 -15.32 21.54
N VAL A 242 -4.74 -15.03 21.87
CA VAL A 242 -5.05 -14.00 22.87
C VAL A 242 -5.21 -14.69 24.22
N LEU A 243 -4.17 -14.66 25.05
CA LEU A 243 -4.25 -15.00 26.46
C LEU A 243 -5.16 -13.97 27.15
N VAL A 244 -6.31 -14.44 27.59
CA VAL A 244 -7.25 -13.67 28.41
C VAL A 244 -6.67 -13.59 29.82
N ASP A 245 -6.06 -12.45 30.17
CA ASP A 245 -5.80 -12.12 31.57
C ASP A 245 -7.13 -11.77 32.25
N GLU A 246 -7.41 -12.48 33.35
CA GLU A 246 -8.60 -12.33 34.18
C GLU A 246 -8.73 -10.90 34.71
N PHE A 247 -9.83 -10.22 34.35
CA PHE A 247 -10.23 -8.95 34.95
C PHE A 247 -10.76 -9.20 36.38
N GLU A 248 -10.04 -8.74 37.40
CA GLU A 248 -10.57 -8.63 38.77
C GLU A 248 -11.54 -7.44 38.88
N GLU A 249 -12.76 -7.69 39.35
CA GLU A 249 -13.78 -6.67 39.63
C GLU A 249 -13.36 -5.74 40.78
N PRO A 250 -13.61 -4.41 40.70
CA PRO A 250 -13.48 -3.54 41.84
C PRO A 250 -14.70 -3.64 42.78
N ALA A 251 -14.42 -3.82 44.06
CA ALA A 251 -15.39 -3.86 45.15
C ALA A 251 -16.18 -2.54 45.30
N LEU A 252 -17.49 -2.69 45.45
CA LEU A 252 -18.49 -1.64 45.69
C LEU A 252 -18.91 -1.66 47.17
N GLU A 253 -18.28 -0.86 48.02
CA GLU A 253 -18.73 -0.46 49.38
C GLU A 253 -18.07 0.92 49.64
N GLU A 254 -18.69 2.01 50.09
CA GLU A 254 -19.81 2.30 51.00
C GLU A 254 -20.47 3.64 50.58
N ILE A 255 -21.80 3.72 50.70
CA ILE A 255 -22.54 4.98 50.88
C ILE A 255 -23.16 4.93 52.28
N ILE A 256 -23.24 6.11 52.91
CA ILE A 256 -24.10 6.54 54.04
C ILE A 256 -23.31 6.78 55.35
N ASP A 257 -23.13 8.06 55.70
CA ASP A 257 -23.88 8.63 56.83
C ASP A 257 -23.94 10.17 56.79
N LEU A 258 -25.17 10.67 56.87
CA LEU A 258 -25.57 12.05 57.09
C LEU A 258 -26.20 12.12 58.49
N ASP A 259 -25.60 12.85 59.41
CA ASP A 259 -26.30 13.53 60.51
C ASP A 259 -25.35 14.58 61.11
N ASN A 260 -25.66 15.87 60.95
CA ASN A 260 -26.29 16.74 61.96
C ASN A 260 -25.40 17.01 63.19
N GLU A 261 -24.89 18.24 63.31
CA GLU A 261 -25.38 19.19 64.31
C GLU A 261 -24.70 20.57 64.17
N ALA A 262 -25.52 21.60 64.38
CA ALA A 262 -25.14 22.99 64.42
C ALA A 262 -24.51 23.34 65.77
N GLU A 263 -23.56 24.28 65.81
CA GLU A 263 -23.54 25.27 66.89
C GLU A 263 -22.74 26.53 66.55
N PHE A 264 -23.19 27.61 67.16
CA PHE A 264 -22.84 29.02 66.96
C PHE A 264 -21.46 29.40 67.51
N GLY A 265 -20.88 30.46 66.94
CA GLY A 265 -20.34 31.56 67.74
C GLY A 265 -18.93 32.04 67.40
N GLY A 266 -18.78 33.37 67.35
CA GLY A 266 -17.56 34.04 67.78
C GLY A 266 -16.79 34.82 66.71
N PHE A 267 -17.13 36.10 66.60
CA PHE A 267 -16.20 37.19 66.26
C PHE A 267 -14.92 37.12 67.12
N ASP A 268 -13.75 37.39 66.55
CA ASP A 268 -12.99 38.58 66.98
C ASP A 268 -11.99 39.05 65.91
N VAL A 269 -11.78 40.36 65.91
CA VAL A 269 -10.94 41.16 65.01
C VAL A 269 -9.77 41.68 65.83
N SER A 270 -8.54 41.36 65.44
CA SER A 270 -7.33 42.12 65.80
C SER A 270 -6.19 41.81 64.84
#